data_AF-A0A527TM56-F1
#
_entry.id   AF-A0A527TM56-F1
#
_cell.length_a   1.000
_cell.length_b   1.000
_cell.length_c   1.000
_cell.angle_alpha   90.00
_cell.angle_beta   90.00
_cell.angle_gamma   90.00
#
_symmetry.space_group_name_H-M   'P 1'
#
loop_
_entity.id
_entity.type
_entity.pdbx_description
1 polymer ?
#
loop_
_entity_poly.entity_id
_entity_poly.type
_entity_poly.pdbx_seq_one_letter_code
_entity_poly.pdbx_strand_id
1 'polypeptide(L)'
;NCEVTGIKRAANGAVSGVETTRGFIGAKKVGVVAAGHSSVIMNMAGVRMPLESYPLQALVSEPVKPVVPCVVMSNTVHAYI
;
A
#
# COMPACT_ATOMS: atom_id res chain seq x y z
N ASN A 1 4.16 -7.19 12.36
CA ASN A 1 5.04 -6.40 13.25
C ASN A 1 6.50 -6.49 12.78
N CYS A 2 6.79 -6.02 11.57
CA CYS A 2 8.14 -5.97 10.99
C CYS A 2 8.11 -4.78 10.02
N GLU A 3 8.01 -3.59 10.58
CA GLU A 3 7.88 -2.37 9.81
C GLU A 3 9.22 -2.06 9.16
N VAL A 4 9.21 -1.71 7.88
CA VAL A 4 10.39 -1.20 7.18
C VAL A 4 10.59 0.26 7.59
N THR A 5 11.76 0.58 8.13
CA THR A 5 12.12 1.92 8.60
C THR A 5 13.14 2.60 7.68
N GLY A 6 13.73 1.86 6.74
CA GLY A 6 14.71 2.40 5.79
C GLY A 6 15.02 1.44 4.63
N ILE A 7 15.49 1.99 3.51
CA ILE A 7 16.01 1.22 2.37
C ILE A 7 17.50 1.47 2.25
N LYS A 8 18.32 0.44 2.43
CA LYS A 8 19.78 0.58 2.26
C LYS A 8 20.15 0.54 0.79
N ARG A 9 20.98 1.50 0.39
CA ARG A 9 21.56 1.60 -0.94
C ARG A 9 23.08 1.60 -0.83
N ALA A 10 23.73 0.87 -1.72
CA ALA A 10 25.17 0.91 -1.86
C ALA A 10 25.61 2.22 -2.53
N ALA A 11 26.91 2.52 -2.52
CA ALA A 11 27.48 3.74 -3.11
C ALA A 11 27.17 3.88 -4.62
N ASN A 12 26.95 2.77 -5.33
CA ASN A 12 26.53 2.76 -6.73
C ASN A 12 25.01 2.95 -6.92
N GLY A 13 24.27 3.21 -5.86
CA GLY A 13 22.82 3.40 -5.87
C GLY A 13 21.98 2.12 -5.91
N ALA A 14 22.59 0.94 -6.01
CA ALA A 14 21.85 -0.34 -5.98
C ALA A 14 21.30 -0.62 -4.58
N VAL A 15 20.15 -1.28 -4.50
CA VAL A 15 19.59 -1.70 -3.20
C VAL A 15 20.44 -2.82 -2.60
N SER A 16 20.66 -2.78 -1.29
CA SER A 16 21.36 -3.83 -0.54
C SER A 16 20.49 -4.52 0.51
N GLY A 17 19.32 -3.96 0.80
CA GLY A 17 18.34 -4.53 1.72
C GLY A 17 17.43 -3.46 2.34
N VAL A 18 16.73 -3.85 3.39
CA VAL A 18 15.85 -2.98 4.17
C VAL A 18 16.20 -3.01 5.65
N GLU A 19 16.08 -1.86 6.30
CA GLU A 19 16.08 -1.78 7.75
C GLU A 19 14.65 -1.98 8.24
N THR A 20 14.50 -2.78 9.29
CA THR A 20 13.19 -3.05 9.88
C THR A 20 13.25 -2.95 11.39
N THR A 21 12.10 -2.87 12.03
CA THR A 21 11.98 -2.98 13.49
C THR A 21 12.45 -4.32 14.06
N ARG A 22 12.76 -5.31 13.21
CA ARG A 22 13.31 -6.62 13.59
C ARG A 22 14.76 -6.83 13.14
N GLY A 23 15.46 -5.75 12.78
CA GLY A 23 16.83 -5.77 12.29
C GLY A 23 16.92 -5.66 10.77
N PHE A 24 18.15 -5.77 10.27
CA PHE A 24 18.44 -5.60 8.85
C PHE A 24 18.16 -6.89 8.06
N ILE A 25 17.50 -6.76 6.91
CA ILE A 25 17.25 -7.86 5.98
C ILE A 25 17.97 -7.54 4.67
N GLY A 26 19.03 -8.28 4.36
CA GLY A 26 19.81 -8.12 3.14
C GLY A 26 19.09 -8.68 1.91
N ALA A 27 19.06 -7.92 0.82
CA ALA A 27 18.44 -8.35 -0.44
C ALA A 27 19.08 -7.66 -1.65
N LYS A 28 19.28 -8.40 -2.74
CA LYS A 28 19.79 -7.88 -4.02
C LYS A 28 18.75 -7.11 -4.83
N LYS A 29 17.46 -7.37 -4.57
CA LYS A 29 16.30 -6.74 -5.20
C LYS A 29 15.19 -6.61 -4.15
N VAL A 30 14.46 -5.51 -4.19
CA VAL A 30 13.34 -5.23 -3.28
C VAL A 30 12.16 -4.75 -4.12
N GLY A 31 10.98 -5.36 -3.91
CA GLY A 31 9.71 -4.89 -4.47
C GLY A 31 8.88 -4.20 -3.40
N VAL A 32 8.23 -3.09 -3.75
CA VAL A 32 7.40 -2.30 -2.81
C VAL A 32 5.93 -2.50 -3.16
N VAL A 33 5.16 -3.10 -2.25
CA VAL A 33 3.71 -3.39 -2.39
C VAL A 33 2.95 -2.87 -1.16
N ALA A 34 3.18 -1.60 -0.83
CA ALA A 34 2.73 -1.00 0.44
C ALA A 34 1.42 -0.20 0.32
N ALA A 35 0.71 -0.29 -0.82
CA ALA A 35 -0.54 0.43 -1.10
C ALA A 35 -0.43 1.93 -0.74
N GLY A 36 -1.28 2.44 0.15
CA GLY A 36 -1.27 3.85 0.58
C GLY A 36 0.02 4.32 1.27
N HIS A 37 0.91 3.42 1.70
CA HIS A 37 2.21 3.75 2.27
C HIS A 37 3.36 3.71 1.25
N SER A 38 3.08 3.49 -0.04
CA SER A 38 4.13 3.37 -1.07
C SER A 38 4.99 4.62 -1.18
N SER A 39 4.40 5.82 -1.10
CA SER A 39 5.17 7.08 -1.12
C SER A 39 6.08 7.22 0.11
N VAL A 40 5.66 6.75 1.29
CA VAL A 40 6.48 6.76 2.52
C VAL A 40 7.69 5.83 2.36
N ILE A 41 7.47 4.60 1.90
CA ILE A 41 8.56 3.64 1.67
C ILE A 41 9.54 4.12 0.59
N MET A 42 9.03 4.65 -0.53
CA MET A 42 9.90 5.08 -1.63
C MET A 42 10.70 6.35 -1.30
N ASN A 43 10.17 7.22 -0.42
CA ASN A 43 10.94 8.33 0.14
C ASN A 43 12.17 7.86 0.93
N MET A 44 12.13 6.69 1.59
CA MET A 44 13.31 6.10 2.25
C MET A 44 14.42 5.74 1.26
N ALA A 45 14.09 5.52 -0.02
CA ALA A 45 15.05 5.31 -1.10
C ALA A 45 15.39 6.60 -1.86
N GLY A 46 14.82 7.75 -1.47
CA GLY A 46 14.97 9.04 -2.16
C GLY A 46 14.25 9.10 -3.51
N VAL A 47 13.21 8.28 -3.71
CA VAL A 47 12.44 8.23 -4.95
C VAL A 47 11.06 8.85 -4.72
N ARG A 48 10.78 9.94 -5.42
CA ARG A 48 9.44 10.57 -5.40
C ARG A 48 8.45 9.73 -6.22
N MET A 49 7.34 9.36 -5.60
CA MET A 49 6.22 8.70 -6.27
C MET A 49 5.16 9.71 -6.71
N PRO A 50 4.62 9.61 -7.94
CA PRO A 50 3.50 10.43 -8.40
C PRO A 50 2.16 9.84 -7.93
N LEU A 51 2.02 9.64 -6.62
CA LEU A 51 0.85 9.03 -5.98
C LEU A 51 0.40 9.89 -4.80
N GLU A 52 -0.91 9.93 -4.58
CA GLU A 52 -1.56 10.60 -3.45
C GLU A 52 -2.43 9.60 -2.69
N SER A 53 -2.42 9.69 -1.36
CA SER A 53 -3.17 8.79 -0.49
C SER A 53 -4.43 9.48 0.01
N TYR A 54 -5.58 8.91 -0.29
CA TYR A 54 -6.90 9.41 0.11
C TYR A 54 -7.64 8.39 0.98
N PRO A 55 -8.47 8.85 1.94
CA PRO A 55 -9.36 7.95 2.67
C PRO A 55 -10.47 7.43 1.74
N LEU A 56 -10.79 6.14 1.88
CA LEU A 56 -11.95 5.50 1.25
C LEU A 56 -12.75 4.78 2.34
N GLN A 57 -14.05 5.03 2.38
CA GLN A 57 -14.95 4.44 3.37
C GLN A 57 -15.83 3.36 2.74
N ALA A 58 -16.19 2.37 3.54
CA ALA A 58 -17.12 1.30 3.19
C ALA A 58 -18.00 0.99 4.41
N LEU A 59 -19.15 0.37 4.17
CA LEU A 59 -20.10 -0.04 5.21
C LEU A 59 -20.68 -1.42 4.91
N VAL A 60 -21.30 -2.02 5.93
CA VAL A 60 -22.09 -3.25 5.80
C VAL A 60 -23.44 -3.04 6.47
N SER A 61 -24.49 -3.70 5.97
CA SER A 61 -25.78 -3.71 6.62
C SER A 61 -25.83 -4.73 7.76
N GLU A 62 -26.91 -4.70 8.52
CA GLU A 62 -27.37 -5.89 9.25
C GLU A 62 -27.69 -7.05 8.30
N PRO A 63 -27.84 -8.30 8.78
CA PRO A 63 -28.22 -9.42 7.93
C PRO A 63 -29.58 -9.22 7.26
N VAL A 64 -29.64 -9.40 5.93
CA VAL A 64 -30.86 -9.32 5.12
C VAL A 64 -31.03 -10.61 4.32
N LYS A 65 -32.27 -10.98 3.98
CA LYS A 65 -32.53 -12.10 3.04
C LYS A 65 -31.84 -11.82 1.70
N PRO A 66 -31.38 -12.85 0.96
CA PRO A 66 -30.76 -12.64 -0.34
C PRO A 66 -31.73 -12.00 -1.34
N VAL A 67 -31.56 -10.70 -1.61
CA VAL A 67 -32.44 -9.92 -2.50
C VAL A 67 -31.68 -9.14 -3.59
N VAL A 68 -30.34 -9.10 -3.52
CA VAL A 68 -29.47 -8.45 -4.51
C VAL A 68 -28.57 -9.53 -5.13
N PRO A 69 -28.90 -10.06 -6.33
CA PRO A 69 -28.20 -11.21 -6.91
C PRO A 69 -26.94 -10.85 -7.71
N CYS A 70 -26.60 -9.56 -7.82
CA CYS A 70 -25.46 -9.06 -8.60
C CYS A 70 -24.83 -7.83 -7.96
N VAL A 71 -23.65 -7.44 -8.44
CA VAL A 71 -23.00 -6.17 -8.05
C VAL A 71 -23.62 -5.02 -8.83
N VAL A 72 -23.99 -3.94 -8.14
CA VAL A 72 -24.50 -2.72 -8.76
C VAL A 72 -23.51 -1.59 -8.55
N MET A 73 -23.21 -0.84 -9.61
CA MET A 73 -22.36 0.36 -9.56
C MET A 73 -23.00 1.49 -10.36
N SER A 74 -23.06 2.70 -9.79
CA SER A 74 -23.54 3.89 -10.49
C SER A 74 -22.68 5.10 -10.17
N ASN A 75 -22.05 5.69 -11.18
CA ASN A 75 -21.27 6.92 -11.01
C ASN A 75 -22.16 8.15 -10.82
N THR A 76 -23.32 8.22 -11.49
CA THR A 76 -24.24 9.37 -11.42
C THR A 76 -24.95 9.47 -10.08
N VAL A 77 -25.38 8.33 -9.52
CA VAL A 77 -25.99 8.26 -8.18
C VAL A 77 -24.93 8.14 -7.08
N HIS A 78 -23.71 7.73 -7.46
CA HIS A 78 -22.54 7.56 -6.61
C HIS A 78 -22.72 6.53 -5.49
N ALA A 79 -23.01 5.29 -5.89
CA ALA A 79 -23.12 4.15 -4.98
C ALA A 79 -22.64 2.85 -5.65
N TYR A 80 -22.16 1.94 -4.82
CA TYR A 80 -21.88 0.55 -5.17
C TYR A 80 -22.36 -0.37 -4.04
N ILE A 81 -23.02 -1.47 -4.39
CA ILE A 81 -23.54 -2.49 -3.48
C ILE A 81 -23.33 -3.89 -4.06
#